data_AF-A0A954X4Z4-F1
#
_entry.id   AF-A0A954X4Z4-F1
#
_cell.length_a   1.000
_cell.length_b   1.000
_cell.length_c   1.000
_cell.angle_alpha   90.00
_cell.angle_beta   90.00
_cell.angle_gamma   90.00
#
_symmetry.space_group_name_H-M   'P 1'
#
loop_
_entity.id
_entity.type
_entity.pdbx_description
1 polymer ?
#
loop_
_entity_poly.entity_id
_entity_poly.type
_entity_poly.pdbx_seq_one_letter_code
_entity_poly.pdbx_strand_id
1 'polypeptide(L)'
;ELDGLNPDQQRKLEQIVAALSAEASLASQIDDDAKALADGTLEQGRAAVAEAIDSQACTDCHKFHDEGELGYGPDLTGYGSYEWLYGLIANPAHERFYGDSNDRMPLFAEHPETPSLNLLSPHEMDMLVRWLRGDDRDLALAAERRKLAAAMETATEAQASDSAESDESN
;
A
#
# COMPACT_ATOMS: atom_id res chain seq x y z
N GLU A 1 20.19 11.80 -4.50
CA GLU A 1 21.53 11.35 -4.10
C GLU A 1 21.61 11.32 -2.58
N LEU A 2 22.03 10.19 -2.02
CA LEU A 2 22.14 9.93 -0.57
C LEU A 2 23.55 10.27 -0.06
N ASP A 3 24.26 11.15 -0.77
CA ASP A 3 25.73 11.26 -0.73
C ASP A 3 26.30 11.80 0.60
N GLY A 4 25.44 12.19 1.54
CA GLY A 4 25.82 12.59 2.89
C GLY A 4 25.68 11.51 3.96
N LEU A 5 25.07 10.36 3.65
CA LEU A 5 24.84 9.30 4.63
C LEU A 5 26.01 8.31 4.67
N ASN A 6 26.41 7.93 5.87
CA ASN A 6 27.33 6.81 6.05
C ASN A 6 26.62 5.47 5.78
N PRO A 7 27.37 4.35 5.61
CA PRO A 7 26.78 3.06 5.27
C PRO A 7 25.72 2.54 6.25
N ASP A 8 25.84 2.87 7.54
CA ASP A 8 24.87 2.46 8.55
C ASP A 8 23.60 3.29 8.47
N GLN A 9 23.73 4.60 8.24
CA GLN A 9 22.59 5.50 8.00
C GLN A 9 21.84 5.13 6.72
N GLN A 10 22.55 4.79 5.65
CA GLN A 10 21.93 4.33 4.41
C GLN A 10 21.13 3.04 4.63
N ARG A 11 21.70 2.07 5.36
CA ARG A 11 21.00 0.83 5.70
C ARG A 11 19.74 1.08 6.51
N LYS A 12 19.79 1.96 7.51
CA LYS A 12 18.61 2.37 8.29
C LYS A 12 17.55 3.00 7.40
N LEU A 13 17.95 3.89 6.49
CA LEU A 13 17.02 4.51 5.55
C LEU A 13 16.34 3.45 4.66
N GLU A 14 17.09 2.49 4.14
CA GLU A 14 16.53 1.37 3.36
C GLU A 14 15.53 0.54 4.18
N GLN A 15 15.82 0.27 5.45
CA GLN A 15 14.92 -0.42 6.36
C GLN A 15 13.64 0.38 6.64
N ILE A 16 13.76 1.69 6.89
CA ILE A 16 12.63 2.60 7.08
C ILE A 16 11.76 2.63 5.82
N VAL A 17 12.36 2.73 4.63
CA VAL A 17 11.64 2.70 3.36
C VAL A 17 10.86 1.40 3.20
N ALA A 18 11.47 0.25 3.53
CA ALA A 18 10.78 -1.03 3.49
C ALA A 18 9.60 -1.09 4.48
N ALA A 19 9.80 -0.64 5.72
CA ALA A 19 8.75 -0.59 6.73
C ALA A 19 7.59 0.32 6.32
N LEU A 20 7.88 1.53 5.82
CA LEU A 20 6.87 2.48 5.38
C LEU A 20 6.15 2.01 4.10
N SER A 21 6.87 1.39 3.16
CA SER A 21 6.27 0.80 1.96
C SER A 21 5.28 -0.31 2.32
N ALA A 22 5.63 -1.15 3.30
CA ALA A 22 4.78 -2.25 3.74
C ALA A 22 3.45 -1.78 4.37
N GLU A 23 3.38 -0.58 4.93
CA GLU A 23 2.12 0.01 5.43
C GLU A 23 1.05 0.12 4.33
N ALA A 24 1.46 0.24 3.07
CA ALA A 24 0.54 0.32 1.94
C ALA A 24 -0.17 -1.00 1.64
N SER A 25 0.39 -2.14 2.06
CA SER A 25 -0.17 -3.49 1.84
C SER A 25 -0.57 -3.71 0.37
N LEU A 26 0.30 -3.34 -0.57
CA LEU A 26 0.01 -3.48 -2.01
C LEU A 26 0.15 -4.94 -2.44
N ALA A 27 -0.80 -5.44 -3.25
CA ALA A 27 -0.70 -6.81 -3.75
C ALA A 27 0.52 -7.02 -4.65
N SER A 28 0.98 -5.98 -5.35
CA SER A 28 2.17 -6.03 -6.21
C SER A 28 3.51 -6.20 -5.47
N GLN A 29 3.56 -5.94 -4.15
CA GLN A 29 4.81 -6.00 -3.36
C GLN A 29 4.78 -7.09 -2.27
N ILE A 30 3.72 -7.91 -2.22
CA ILE A 30 3.47 -8.84 -1.10
C ILE A 30 4.63 -9.83 -0.85
N ASP A 31 5.32 -10.26 -1.91
CA ASP A 31 6.46 -11.18 -1.82
C ASP A 31 7.69 -10.48 -1.22
N ASP A 32 7.93 -9.22 -1.58
CA ASP A 32 9.02 -8.41 -1.03
C ASP A 32 8.75 -8.09 0.44
N ASP A 33 7.52 -7.71 0.79
CA ASP A 33 7.09 -7.48 2.17
C ASP A 33 7.22 -8.75 3.02
N ALA A 34 6.84 -9.92 2.48
CA ALA A 34 6.98 -11.21 3.17
C ALA A 34 8.45 -11.57 3.43
N LYS A 35 9.33 -11.29 2.47
CA LYS A 35 10.77 -11.50 2.64
C LYS A 35 11.35 -10.55 3.70
N ALA A 36 11.02 -9.26 3.63
CA ALA A 36 11.45 -8.24 4.58
C ALA A 36 10.92 -8.50 6.01
N LEU A 37 9.74 -9.12 6.12
CA LEU A 37 9.22 -9.60 7.39
C LEU A 37 10.06 -10.78 7.91
N ALA A 38 10.34 -11.75 7.05
CA ALA A 38 11.05 -12.98 7.43
C ALA A 38 12.50 -12.74 7.85
N ASP A 39 13.18 -11.74 7.27
CA ASP A 39 14.56 -11.37 7.61
C ASP A 39 14.67 -10.27 8.68
N GLY A 40 13.54 -9.78 9.20
CA GLY A 40 13.48 -8.77 10.27
C GLY A 40 13.67 -7.32 9.80
N THR A 41 13.80 -7.07 8.50
CA THR A 41 13.94 -5.72 7.93
C THR A 41 12.77 -4.82 8.34
N LEU A 42 11.53 -5.30 8.34
CA LEU A 42 10.37 -4.47 8.71
C LEU A 42 10.38 -4.06 10.18
N GLU A 43 10.77 -4.97 11.08
CA GLU A 43 10.88 -4.66 12.52
C GLU A 43 11.97 -3.62 12.78
N GLN A 44 13.14 -3.81 12.15
CA GLN A 44 14.27 -2.88 12.23
C GLN A 44 13.90 -1.50 11.66
N GLY A 45 13.19 -1.47 10.54
CA GLY A 45 12.71 -0.24 9.92
C GLY A 45 11.73 0.52 10.81
N ARG A 46 10.74 -0.17 11.40
CA ARG A 46 9.78 0.46 12.31
C ARG A 46 10.46 1.07 13.53
N ALA A 47 11.44 0.38 14.12
CA ALA A 47 12.23 0.92 15.22
C ALA A 47 13.07 2.14 14.77
N ALA A 48 13.69 2.06 13.60
CA ALA A 48 14.55 3.10 13.06
C ALA A 48 13.82 4.41 12.71
N VAL A 49 12.49 4.39 12.50
CA VAL A 49 11.68 5.60 12.25
C VAL A 49 11.77 6.60 13.42
N ALA A 50 11.90 6.11 14.65
CA ALA A 50 12.09 6.93 15.85
C ALA A 50 13.57 7.24 16.16
N GLU A 51 14.50 6.68 15.40
CA GLU A 51 15.92 6.94 15.56
C GLU A 51 16.38 8.10 14.67
N ALA A 52 17.31 8.90 15.18
CA ALA A 52 17.88 9.99 14.38
C ALA A 52 18.68 9.45 13.19
N ILE A 53 18.33 9.92 11.99
CA ILE A 53 19.20 9.85 10.82
C ILE A 53 19.85 11.22 10.68
N ASP A 54 21.17 11.21 10.81
CA ASP A 54 22.00 12.42 10.94
C ASP A 54 21.66 13.22 12.20
N SER A 55 20.75 14.19 12.12
CA SER A 55 20.41 15.11 13.23
C SER A 55 18.96 15.05 13.70
N GLN A 56 18.08 14.34 13.00
CA GLN A 56 16.65 14.30 13.28
C GLN A 56 16.07 12.90 13.08
N ALA A 57 15.14 12.52 13.95
CA ALA A 57 14.31 11.34 13.74
C ALA A 57 13.14 11.69 12.82
N CYS A 58 12.59 10.70 12.11
CA CYS A 58 11.39 10.93 11.31
C CYS A 58 10.21 11.31 12.20
N THR A 59 10.15 10.75 13.41
CA THR A 59 9.11 11.01 14.42
C THR A 59 9.18 12.38 15.07
N ASP A 60 10.25 13.14 14.84
CA ASP A 60 10.34 14.54 15.29
C ASP A 60 9.27 15.41 14.60
N CYS A 61 8.83 15.01 13.41
CA CYS A 61 7.80 15.69 12.63
C CYS A 61 6.57 14.82 12.34
N HIS A 62 6.74 13.51 12.19
CA HIS A 62 5.67 12.61 11.76
C HIS A 62 5.21 11.69 12.89
N LYS A 63 3.90 11.53 13.07
CA LYS A 63 3.38 10.39 13.85
C LYS A 63 3.61 9.09 13.08
N PHE A 64 4.01 8.03 13.78
CA PHE A 64 4.05 6.68 13.24
C PHE A 64 3.71 5.66 14.32
N HIS A 65 2.56 5.00 14.18
CA HIS A 65 1.95 4.18 15.23
C HIS A 65 1.88 4.96 16.55
N ASP A 66 2.45 4.42 17.62
CA ASP A 66 2.45 5.04 18.95
C ASP A 66 3.57 6.08 19.14
N GLU A 67 4.46 6.25 18.16
CA GLU A 67 5.57 7.20 18.22
C GLU A 67 5.23 8.52 17.53
N GLY A 68 5.76 9.63 18.05
CA GLY A 68 5.52 10.98 17.52
C GLY A 68 4.09 11.51 17.74
N GLU A 69 3.91 12.79 17.41
CA GLU A 69 2.68 13.54 17.64
C GLU A 69 2.14 14.13 16.32
N LEU A 70 0.85 14.43 16.29
CA LEU A 70 0.21 15.09 15.14
C LEU A 70 0.57 16.59 15.08
N GLY A 71 0.42 17.18 13.89
CA GLY A 71 0.41 18.63 13.69
C GLY A 71 1.68 19.25 13.08
N TYR A 72 2.82 18.54 13.05
CA TYR A 72 4.03 19.00 12.35
C TYR A 72 4.17 18.42 10.94
N GLY A 73 3.76 17.17 10.75
CA GLY A 73 3.73 16.50 9.47
C GLY A 73 2.63 15.43 9.44
N PRO A 74 2.31 14.90 8.25
CA PRO A 74 1.32 13.83 8.12
C PRO A 74 1.64 12.61 8.98
N ASP A 75 0.64 12.04 9.64
CA ASP A 75 0.71 10.71 10.23
C ASP A 75 1.05 9.69 9.15
N LEU A 76 2.14 8.95 9.36
CA LEU A 76 2.63 7.92 8.46
C LEU A 76 2.07 6.53 8.78
N THR A 77 1.24 6.40 9.82
CA THR A 77 0.57 5.14 10.15
C THR A 77 -0.35 4.73 9.00
N GLY A 78 -0.15 3.54 8.45
CA GLY A 78 -0.87 3.06 7.28
C GLY A 78 -0.53 3.84 6.01
N TYR A 79 0.61 4.51 5.91
CA TYR A 79 0.99 5.29 4.73
C TYR A 79 0.78 4.51 3.42
N GLY A 80 0.10 5.12 2.46
CA GLY A 80 -0.21 4.50 1.16
C GLY A 80 -1.31 3.42 1.20
N SER A 81 -1.83 3.05 2.37
CA SER A 81 -3.01 2.19 2.50
C SER A 81 -4.24 2.82 1.84
N TYR A 82 -5.28 2.01 1.60
CA TYR A 82 -6.55 2.52 1.09
C TYR A 82 -7.10 3.62 2.00
N GLU A 83 -7.12 3.38 3.32
CA GLU A 83 -7.65 4.30 4.32
C GLU A 83 -6.85 5.60 4.40
N TRP A 84 -5.52 5.50 4.28
CA TRP A 84 -4.64 6.67 4.32
C TRP A 84 -4.83 7.55 3.08
N LEU A 85 -4.84 6.96 1.87
CA LEU A 85 -5.06 7.68 0.62
C LEU A 85 -6.48 8.25 0.55
N TYR A 86 -7.49 7.47 0.94
CA TYR A 86 -8.86 7.95 1.01
C TYR A 86 -8.98 9.15 1.94
N GLY A 87 -8.41 9.06 3.15
CA GLY A 87 -8.41 10.15 4.13
C GLY A 87 -7.71 11.40 3.60
N LEU A 88 -6.52 11.24 3.01
CA LEU A 88 -5.74 12.35 2.47
C LEU A 88 -6.50 13.08 1.36
N ILE A 89 -7.10 12.35 0.43
CA ILE A 89 -7.85 12.93 -0.69
C ILE A 89 -9.17 13.54 -0.19
N ALA A 90 -9.82 12.90 0.78
CA ALA A 90 -11.10 13.35 1.31
C ALA A 90 -10.95 14.70 2.03
N ASN A 91 -9.97 14.80 2.94
CA ASN A 91 -9.70 16.01 3.70
C ASN A 91 -8.18 16.15 4.01
N PRO A 92 -7.39 16.74 3.11
CA PRO A 92 -5.95 16.97 3.35
C PRO A 92 -5.68 17.99 4.45
N ALA A 93 -6.68 18.78 4.87
CA ALA A 93 -6.60 19.73 5.97
C ALA A 93 -6.94 19.10 7.34
N HIS A 94 -7.20 17.79 7.41
CA HIS A 94 -7.33 17.09 8.67
C HIS A 94 -6.00 17.11 9.44
N GLU A 95 -6.04 17.14 10.79
CA GLU A 95 -4.84 17.18 11.66
C GLU A 95 -3.87 16.00 11.45
N ARG A 96 -4.41 14.89 10.93
CA ARG A 96 -3.65 13.69 10.53
C ARG A 96 -2.75 13.94 9.32
N PHE A 97 -3.01 14.98 8.53
CA PHE A 97 -2.28 15.27 7.29
C PHE A 97 -1.58 16.62 7.39
N TYR A 98 -2.03 17.62 6.63
CA TYR A 98 -1.35 18.92 6.57
C TYR A 98 -1.97 19.96 7.49
N GLY A 99 -3.15 19.73 8.06
CA GLY A 99 -3.83 20.71 8.91
C GLY A 99 -3.95 22.07 8.21
N ASP A 100 -3.61 23.14 8.94
CA ASP A 100 -3.56 24.52 8.44
C ASP A 100 -2.47 24.75 7.38
N SER A 101 -1.54 23.81 7.18
CA SER A 101 -0.47 23.90 6.17
C SER A 101 -0.90 23.36 4.80
N ASN A 102 -2.15 22.92 4.63
CA ASN A 102 -2.68 22.54 3.32
C ASN A 102 -2.81 23.78 2.40
N ASP A 103 -1.91 23.93 1.42
CA ASP A 103 -1.90 25.08 0.50
C ASP A 103 -2.95 24.95 -0.62
N ARG A 104 -2.95 23.85 -1.38
CA ARG A 104 -3.69 23.75 -2.66
C ARG A 104 -4.51 22.50 -2.87
N MET A 105 -4.44 21.48 -2.00
CA MET A 105 -5.24 20.27 -2.23
C MET A 105 -6.70 20.53 -1.84
N PRO A 106 -7.67 20.33 -2.76
CA PRO A 106 -9.08 20.44 -2.44
C PRO A 106 -9.51 19.37 -1.44
N LEU A 107 -10.56 19.67 -0.66
CA LEU A 107 -11.22 18.72 0.21
C LEU A 107 -12.28 17.99 -0.62
N PHE A 108 -11.89 16.88 -1.25
CA PHE A 108 -12.75 16.23 -2.25
C PHE A 108 -13.97 15.53 -1.64
N ALA A 109 -13.89 15.11 -0.38
CA ALA A 109 -14.94 14.34 0.29
C ALA A 109 -15.05 14.64 1.80
N GLU A 110 -15.07 15.92 2.19
CA GLU A 110 -15.10 16.38 3.58
C GLU A 110 -16.37 15.97 4.36
N HIS A 111 -17.50 15.76 3.68
CA HIS A 111 -18.79 15.50 4.30
C HIS A 111 -19.21 14.03 4.14
N PRO A 112 -18.74 13.10 4.97
CA PRO A 112 -19.10 11.68 4.86
C PRO A 112 -20.59 11.44 5.09
N GLU A 113 -21.22 12.20 5.99
CA GLU A 113 -22.64 12.08 6.33
C GLU A 113 -23.57 12.73 5.30
N THR A 114 -23.04 13.53 4.37
CA THR A 114 -23.84 14.18 3.33
C THR A 114 -23.07 14.21 2.01
N PRO A 115 -22.88 13.05 1.34
CA PRO A 115 -22.00 12.96 0.18
C PRO A 115 -22.36 13.84 -1.01
N SER A 116 -23.62 14.32 -1.09
CA SER A 116 -24.05 15.25 -2.14
C SER A 116 -23.42 16.65 -2.04
N LEU A 117 -22.78 16.98 -0.91
CA LEU A 117 -22.04 18.23 -0.73
C LEU A 117 -20.57 18.13 -1.17
N ASN A 118 -20.08 16.91 -1.44
CA ASN A 118 -18.69 16.66 -1.79
C ASN A 118 -18.42 16.92 -3.28
N LEU A 119 -17.15 17.18 -3.61
CA LEU A 119 -16.69 17.30 -5.00
C LEU A 119 -16.67 15.95 -5.71
N LEU A 120 -16.33 14.89 -4.97
CA LEU A 120 -16.32 13.51 -5.44
C LEU A 120 -17.32 12.68 -4.63
N SER A 121 -18.05 11.82 -5.32
CA SER A 121 -18.88 10.81 -4.70
C SER A 121 -18.04 9.71 -4.04
N PRO A 122 -18.62 8.92 -3.10
CA PRO A 122 -17.92 7.79 -2.50
C PRO A 122 -17.41 6.78 -3.54
N HIS A 123 -18.14 6.60 -4.63
CA HIS A 123 -17.74 5.70 -5.70
C HIS A 123 -16.54 6.22 -6.50
N GLU A 124 -16.51 7.51 -6.84
CA GLU A 124 -15.38 8.12 -7.54
C GLU A 124 -14.11 8.12 -6.67
N MET A 125 -14.28 8.35 -5.36
CA MET A 125 -13.19 8.22 -4.39
C MET A 125 -12.62 6.80 -4.35
N ASP A 126 -13.48 5.78 -4.24
CA ASP A 126 -13.06 4.36 -4.25
C ASP A 126 -12.31 4.01 -5.54
N MET A 127 -12.84 4.42 -6.70
CA MET A 127 -12.17 4.22 -8.00
C MET A 127 -10.80 4.90 -8.07
N LEU A 128 -10.70 6.15 -7.63
CA LEU A 128 -9.45 6.91 -7.65
C LEU A 128 -8.39 6.27 -6.75
N VAL A 129 -8.75 5.90 -5.52
CA VAL A 129 -7.83 5.29 -4.55
C VAL A 129 -7.35 3.93 -5.03
N ARG A 130 -8.26 3.08 -5.53
CA ARG A 130 -7.88 1.78 -6.12
C ARG A 130 -6.99 1.92 -7.33
N TRP A 131 -7.26 2.91 -8.18
CA TRP A 131 -6.42 3.19 -9.34
C TRP A 131 -5.00 3.62 -8.91
N LEU A 132 -4.87 4.53 -7.94
CA LEU A 132 -3.57 4.96 -7.40
C LEU A 132 -2.77 3.79 -6.80
N ARG A 133 -3.46 2.87 -6.15
CA ARG A 133 -2.84 1.67 -5.54
C ARG A 133 -2.56 0.56 -6.54
N GLY A 134 -3.19 0.61 -7.71
CA GLY A 134 -3.14 -0.48 -8.69
C GLY A 134 -4.03 -1.68 -8.32
N ASP A 135 -4.92 -1.56 -7.33
CA ASP A 135 -5.79 -2.64 -6.85
C ASP A 135 -6.66 -3.21 -7.98
N ASP A 136 -7.16 -2.35 -8.89
CA ASP A 136 -7.97 -2.78 -10.03
C ASP A 136 -7.20 -3.63 -11.04
N ARG A 137 -5.92 -3.30 -11.27
CA ARG A 137 -5.03 -4.13 -12.10
C ARG A 137 -4.85 -5.49 -11.46
N ASP A 138 -4.68 -5.53 -10.15
CA ASP A 138 -4.41 -6.77 -9.43
C ASP A 138 -5.68 -7.65 -9.35
N LEU A 139 -6.87 -7.04 -9.22
CA LEU A 139 -8.16 -7.71 -9.38
C LEU A 139 -8.35 -8.28 -10.79
N ALA A 140 -7.99 -7.53 -11.83
CA ALA A 140 -8.04 -7.99 -13.21
C ALA A 140 -7.09 -9.17 -13.45
N LEU A 141 -5.84 -9.08 -12.97
CA LEU A 141 -4.86 -10.17 -13.05
C LEU A 141 -5.35 -11.42 -12.30
N ALA A 142 -5.94 -11.27 -11.11
CA ALA A 142 -6.52 -12.38 -10.36
C ALA A 142 -7.69 -13.03 -11.12
N ALA A 143 -8.54 -12.24 -11.77
CA ALA A 143 -9.63 -12.76 -12.60
C ALA A 143 -9.10 -13.55 -13.82
N GLU A 144 -8.10 -13.02 -14.53
CA GLU A 144 -7.48 -13.71 -15.66
C GLU A 144 -6.75 -14.99 -15.22
N ARG A 145 -6.02 -14.96 -14.10
CA ARG A 145 -5.38 -16.16 -13.51
C ARG A 145 -6.41 -17.25 -13.19
N ARG A 146 -7.57 -16.89 -12.63
CA ARG A 146 -8.67 -17.84 -12.36
C ARG A 146 -9.25 -18.44 -13.65
N LYS A 147 -9.48 -17.63 -14.68
CA LYS A 147 -9.95 -18.11 -15.99
C LYS A 147 -8.96 -19.09 -16.62
N LEU A 148 -7.66 -18.76 -16.59
CA LEU A 148 -6.61 -19.62 -17.12
C LEU A 148 -6.54 -20.95 -16.36
N ALA A 149 -6.60 -20.92 -15.02
CA ALA A 149 -6.60 -22.14 -14.21
C ALA A 149 -7.78 -23.07 -14.56
N ALA A 150 -9.00 -22.52 -14.67
CA ALA A 150 -10.18 -23.30 -15.08
C ALA A 150 -10.06 -23.88 -16.50
N ALA A 151 -9.46 -23.13 -17.44
CA ALA A 151 -9.20 -23.61 -18.80
C ALA A 151 -8.15 -24.73 -18.84
N MET A 152 -7.13 -24.68 -17.97
CA MET A 152 -6.12 -25.73 -17.86
C MET A 152 -6.68 -27.01 -17.22
N GLU A 153 -7.54 -26.89 -16.21
CA GLU A 153 -8.21 -28.03 -15.57
C GLU A 153 -9.10 -28.77 -16.58
N THR A 154 -9.96 -28.04 -17.31
CA THR A 154 -10.81 -28.62 -18.37
C THR A 154 -10.01 -29.26 -19.51
N ALA A 155 -8.87 -28.68 -19.90
CA ALA A 155 -7.99 -29.28 -20.90
C ALA A 155 -7.32 -30.57 -20.40
N THR A 156 -6.99 -30.65 -19.11
CA THR A 156 -6.39 -31.84 -18.49
C THR A 156 -7.41 -32.97 -18.40
N GLU A 157 -8.66 -32.66 -18.04
CA GLU A 157 -9.76 -33.64 -18.01
C GLU A 157 -10.10 -34.20 -19.40
N ALA A 158 -10.14 -33.33 -20.42
CA ALA A 158 -10.38 -33.75 -21.81
C ALA A 158 -9.26 -34.66 -22.36
N GLN A 159 -8.00 -34.41 -21.97
CA GLN A 159 -6.87 -35.27 -22.34
C GLN A 159 -6.90 -36.63 -21.60
N ALA A 160 -7.41 -36.66 -20.36
CA ALA A 160 -7.58 -37.89 -19.59
C ALA A 160 -8.74 -38.77 -20.12
N SER A 161 -9.82 -38.17 -20.64
CA SER A 161 -10.91 -38.94 -21.27
C SER A 161 -10.53 -39.52 -22.63
N ASP A 162 -9.82 -38.73 -23.46
CA ASP A 162 -9.40 -39.16 -24.81
C ASP A 162 -8.36 -40.30 -24.74
N SER A 163 -7.51 -40.30 -23.71
CA SER A 163 -6.57 -41.40 -23.46
C SER A 163 -7.25 -42.67 -22.94
N ALA A 164 -8.31 -42.55 -22.13
CA ALA A 164 -9.09 -43.70 -21.66
C ALA A 164 -9.90 -44.39 -22.77
N GLU A 165 -10.49 -43.63 -23.70
CA GLU A 165 -11.23 -44.19 -24.85
C GLU A 165 -10.29 -44.87 -25.88
N SER A 166 -9.03 -44.43 -25.96
CA SER A 166 -8.03 -45.04 -26.84
C SER A 166 -7.50 -46.40 -26.35
N ASP A 167 -7.58 -46.68 -25.05
CA ASP A 167 -7.11 -47.92 -24.41
C ASP A 167 -8.20 -49.03 -24.39
N GLU A 168 -9.48 -48.67 -24.42
CA GLU A 168 -10.60 -49.64 -24.54
C GLU A 168 -10.85 -50.12 -25.98
N SER A 169 -10.15 -49.56 -26.97
CA SER A 169 -10.34 -49.84 -28.40
C SER A 169 -9.31 -50.81 -29.00
N ASN A 170 -8.45 -51.45 -28.19
CA ASN A 170 -7.36 -52.34 -28.63
C ASN A 170 -7.49 -53.78 -28.10
#